data_AF-A0A604PKC9-F1
#
_entry.id   AF-A0A604PKC9-F1
#
_cell.length_a   1.000
_cell.length_b   1.000
_cell.length_c   1.000
_cell.angle_alpha   90.00
_cell.angle_beta   90.00
_cell.angle_gamma   90.00
#
_symmetry.space_group_name_H-M   'P 1'
#
loop_
_entity.id
_entity.type
_entity.pdbx_description
1 polymer ?
#
loop_
_entity_poly.entity_id
_entity_poly.type
_entity_poly.pdbx_seq_one_letter_code
_entity_poly.pdbx_strand_id
1 'polypeptide(L)'
;MRYISQFEASDIDSDDIDLRFEVDGTETGTTVSIVDECGHAAQIITALLDELEHYKSREERVTKLVLDNSTSWDALYEKLEAAEKRIAEQREYYEGVIADGSKRIAELEKGHQEAAKQINSWRPLAKQNIAERGKDISEL
;
A
#
# COMPACT_ATOMS: atom_id res chain seq x y z
N MET A 1 15.35 -48.30 58.16
CA MET A 1 15.69 -47.42 57.03
C MET A 1 17.21 -47.48 56.87
N ARG A 2 17.72 -48.16 55.83
CA ARG A 2 19.17 -48.26 55.60
C ARG A 2 19.57 -47.09 54.71
N TYR A 3 20.42 -46.21 55.22
CA TYR A 3 21.07 -45.17 54.43
C TYR A 3 22.34 -45.77 53.84
N ILE A 4 22.58 -45.55 52.55
CA ILE A 4 23.86 -45.89 51.91
C ILE A 4 24.93 -45.02 52.57
N SER A 5 25.89 -45.66 53.24
CA SER A 5 26.85 -45.00 54.13
C SER A 5 28.15 -44.55 53.47
N GLN A 6 28.46 -45.05 52.26
CA GLN A 6 29.55 -44.59 51.40
C GLN A 6 29.44 -45.30 50.05
N PHE A 7 29.80 -44.60 48.97
CA PHE A 7 29.75 -45.10 47.59
C PHE A 7 31.06 -44.69 46.90
N GLU A 8 31.78 -45.63 46.27
CA GLU A 8 32.96 -45.33 45.45
C GLU A 8 32.60 -45.41 43.96
N ALA A 9 33.19 -44.56 43.11
CA ALA A 9 32.87 -44.53 41.68
C ALA A 9 33.19 -45.86 40.97
N SER A 10 34.12 -46.66 41.53
CA SER A 10 34.43 -48.02 41.09
C SER A 10 33.32 -49.04 41.37
N ASP A 11 32.33 -48.70 42.20
CA ASP A 11 31.17 -49.55 42.50
C ASP A 11 30.07 -49.44 41.42
N ILE A 12 30.22 -48.53 40.43
CA ILE A 12 29.40 -48.48 39.22
C ILE A 12 30.13 -49.25 38.13
N ASP A 13 29.67 -50.46 37.83
CA ASP A 13 30.24 -51.32 36.79
C ASP A 13 29.55 -51.17 35.44
N SER A 14 28.38 -50.52 35.38
CA SER A 14 27.63 -50.27 34.15
C SER A 14 26.75 -49.02 34.24
N ASP A 15 26.60 -48.31 33.12
CA ASP A 15 25.63 -47.23 32.92
C ASP A 15 24.27 -47.72 32.40
N ASP A 16 24.14 -49.02 32.16
CA ASP A 16 22.91 -49.67 31.74
C ASP A 16 21.98 -49.95 32.93
N ILE A 17 20.75 -49.45 32.86
CA ILE A 17 19.67 -49.80 33.76
C ILE A 17 18.85 -50.93 33.13
N ASP A 18 18.77 -52.05 33.84
CA ASP A 18 17.95 -53.18 33.42
C ASP A 18 16.52 -53.05 33.94
N LEU A 19 15.59 -52.68 33.05
CA LEU A 19 14.18 -52.57 33.39
C LEU A 19 13.45 -53.85 32.97
N ARG A 20 12.66 -54.40 33.90
CA ARG A 20 11.88 -55.63 33.68
C ARG A 20 10.44 -55.38 34.09
N PHE A 21 9.54 -55.63 33.15
CA PHE A 21 8.12 -55.35 33.30
C PHE A 21 7.32 -56.45 32.62
N GLU A 22 6.31 -56.96 33.32
CA GLU A 22 5.41 -57.96 32.78
C GLU A 22 4.02 -57.32 32.56
N VAL A 23 3.51 -57.42 31.34
CA VAL A 23 2.14 -56.98 30.99
C VAL A 23 1.44 -58.18 30.36
N ASP A 24 0.31 -58.58 30.95
CA ASP A 24 -0.51 -59.72 30.49
C ASP A 24 0.30 -61.02 30.25
N GLY A 25 1.26 -61.33 31.14
CA GLY A 25 2.09 -62.52 31.03
C GLY A 25 3.27 -62.40 30.05
N THR A 26 3.46 -61.24 29.43
CA THR A 26 4.54 -60.99 28.46
C THR A 26 5.59 -60.07 29.06
N GLU A 27 6.87 -60.47 28.99
CA GLU A 27 8.00 -59.62 29.38
C GLU A 27 8.21 -58.51 28.34
N THR A 28 8.15 -57.26 28.82
CA THR A 28 8.22 -56.03 28.03
C THR A 28 9.35 -55.11 28.48
N GLY A 29 10.17 -55.57 29.42
CA GLY A 29 11.36 -54.88 29.88
C GLY A 29 12.41 -54.66 28.79
N THR A 30 13.28 -53.69 29.03
CA THR A 30 14.42 -53.37 28.18
C THR A 30 15.58 -52.90 29.05
N THR A 31 16.78 -53.01 28.53
CA THR A 31 17.95 -52.32 29.08
C THR A 31 18.02 -50.91 28.48
N VAL A 32 18.35 -49.93 29.30
CA VAL A 32 18.40 -48.50 28.96
C VAL A 32 19.77 -47.97 29.38
N SER A 33 20.57 -47.44 28.46
CA SER A 33 21.85 -46.81 28.81
C SER A 33 21.59 -45.39 29.27
N ILE A 34 22.07 -45.01 30.44
CA ILE A 34 21.91 -43.60 30.87
C ILE A 34 22.71 -42.67 29.93
N VAL A 35 23.88 -43.12 29.46
CA VAL A 35 24.77 -42.30 28.64
C VAL A 35 24.20 -42.07 27.25
N ASP A 36 23.71 -43.11 26.59
CA ASP A 36 23.16 -42.99 25.23
C ASP A 36 21.88 -42.16 25.22
N GLU A 37 21.02 -42.33 26.21
CA GLU A 37 19.76 -41.62 26.34
C GLU A 37 20.03 -40.13 26.67
N CYS A 38 20.97 -39.85 27.58
CA CYS A 38 21.42 -38.48 27.82
C CYS A 38 22.08 -37.85 26.59
N GLY A 39 22.85 -38.64 25.83
CA GLY A 39 23.46 -38.20 24.56
C GLY A 39 22.41 -37.82 23.52
N HIS A 40 21.40 -38.67 23.32
CA HIS A 40 20.27 -38.38 22.44
C HIS A 40 19.48 -37.15 22.91
N ALA A 41 19.21 -37.04 24.21
CA ALA A 41 18.53 -35.88 24.76
C ALA A 41 19.31 -34.58 24.50
N ALA A 42 20.64 -34.60 24.70
CA ALA A 42 21.50 -33.45 24.42
C ALA A 42 21.49 -33.05 22.93
N GLN A 43 21.51 -34.02 22.02
CA GLN A 43 21.41 -33.77 20.58
C GLN A 43 20.07 -33.12 20.20
N ILE A 44 18.96 -33.65 20.73
CA ILE A 44 17.61 -33.10 20.49
C ILE A 44 17.53 -31.67 21.04
N ILE A 45 18.00 -31.43 22.26
CA ILE A 45 18.02 -30.09 22.87
C ILE A 45 18.81 -29.11 21.99
N THR A 46 19.97 -29.53 21.49
CA THR A 46 20.81 -28.69 20.62
C THR A 46 20.09 -28.35 19.32
N ALA A 47 19.49 -29.33 18.65
CA ALA A 47 18.73 -29.10 17.42
C ALA A 47 17.52 -28.16 17.63
N LEU A 48 16.84 -28.27 18.77
CA LEU A 48 15.75 -27.37 19.13
C LEU A 48 16.22 -25.94 19.40
N LEU A 49 17.41 -25.77 20.00
CA LEU A 49 18.00 -24.46 20.22
C LEU A 49 18.38 -23.78 18.90
N ASP A 50 19.00 -24.53 17.97
CA ASP A 50 19.36 -24.02 16.64
C ASP A 50 18.12 -23.56 15.86
N GLU A 51 17.05 -24.37 15.89
CA GLU A 51 15.80 -24.01 15.22
C GLU A 51 15.13 -22.78 15.87
N LEU A 52 15.16 -22.67 17.21
CA LEU A 52 14.63 -21.51 17.91
C LEU A 52 15.39 -20.23 17.56
N GLU A 53 16.72 -20.30 17.43
CA GLU A 53 17.55 -19.18 16.99
C GLU A 53 17.21 -18.77 15.55
N HIS A 54 17.04 -19.75 14.66
CA HIS A 54 16.59 -19.51 13.28
C HIS A 54 15.22 -18.82 13.23
N TYR A 55 14.24 -19.26 14.04
CA TYR A 55 12.93 -18.61 14.13
C TYR A 55 13.02 -17.15 14.61
N LYS A 56 13.83 -16.87 15.64
CA LYS A 56 14.04 -15.50 16.13
C LYS A 56 14.65 -14.59 15.07
N SER A 57 15.70 -15.06 14.38
CA SER A 57 16.31 -14.29 13.29
C SER A 57 15.31 -13.99 12.17
N ARG A 58 14.42 -14.94 11.85
CA ARG A 58 13.36 -14.73 10.86
C ARG A 58 12.34 -13.70 11.34
N GLU A 59 11.92 -13.76 12.60
CA GLU A 59 10.99 -12.80 13.20
C GLU A 59 11.53 -11.37 13.18
N GLU A 60 12.81 -11.18 13.52
CA GLU A 60 13.48 -9.88 13.44
C GLU A 60 13.48 -9.33 12.01
N ARG A 61 13.79 -10.19 11.03
CA ARG A 61 13.78 -9.81 9.60
C ARG A 61 12.38 -9.43 9.11
N VAL A 62 11.36 -10.16 9.53
CA VAL A 62 9.95 -9.84 9.21
C VAL A 62 9.55 -8.51 9.84
N THR A 63 9.89 -8.29 11.10
CA THR A 63 9.61 -7.04 11.82
C THR A 63 10.22 -5.85 11.09
N LYS A 64 11.48 -5.96 10.69
CA LYS A 64 12.16 -4.92 9.91
C LYS A 64 11.46 -4.67 8.57
N LEU A 65 11.12 -5.72 7.83
CA LEU A 65 10.42 -5.59 6.55
C LEU A 65 9.05 -4.90 6.71
N VAL A 66 8.30 -5.21 7.77
CA VAL A 66 7.01 -4.58 8.06
C VAL A 66 7.18 -3.09 8.35
N LEU A 67 8.17 -2.71 9.15
CA LEU A 67 8.45 -1.30 9.47
C LEU A 67 8.89 -0.50 8.23
N ASP A 68 9.80 -1.07 7.42
CA ASP A 68 10.27 -0.44 6.18
C ASP A 68 9.10 -0.29 5.19
N ASN A 69 8.24 -1.29 5.08
CA ASN A 69 7.05 -1.26 4.23
C ASN A 69 6.03 -0.21 4.71
N SER A 70 5.76 -0.14 6.02
CA SER A 70 4.88 0.88 6.62
C SER A 70 5.36 2.29 6.28
N THR A 71 6.65 2.55 6.47
CA THR A 71 7.25 3.86 6.15
C THR A 71 7.11 4.20 4.67
N SER A 72 7.25 3.20 3.78
CA SER A 72 7.04 3.38 2.36
C SER A 72 5.58 3.69 2.01
N TRP A 73 4.62 3.07 2.69
CA TRP A 73 3.19 3.34 2.47
C TRP A 73 2.81 4.74 2.92
N ASP A 74 3.28 5.19 4.08
CA ASP A 74 3.01 6.54 4.59
C ASP A 74 3.46 7.61 3.57
N ALA A 75 4.67 7.46 3.03
CA ALA A 75 5.19 8.36 1.99
C ALA A 75 4.40 8.32 0.67
N LEU A 76 3.77 7.18 0.33
CA LEU A 76 2.91 7.07 -0.84
C LEU A 76 1.56 7.73 -0.60
N TYR A 77 0.99 7.57 0.60
CA TYR A 77 -0.26 8.22 0.99
C TYR A 77 -0.13 9.75 0.99
N GLU A 78 0.95 10.30 1.55
CA GLU A 78 1.20 11.75 1.51
C GLU A 78 1.26 12.29 0.07
N LYS A 79 1.93 11.56 -0.83
CA LYS A 79 2.01 11.94 -2.25
C LYS A 79 0.65 11.86 -2.93
N LEU A 80 -0.17 10.87 -2.57
CA LEU A 80 -1.52 10.71 -3.10
C LEU A 80 -2.40 11.88 -2.67
N GLU A 81 -2.44 12.20 -1.37
CA GLU A 81 -3.22 13.33 -0.84
C GLU A 81 -2.80 14.66 -1.49
N ALA A 82 -1.50 14.89 -1.63
CA ALA A 82 -0.98 16.09 -2.30
C ALA A 82 -1.40 16.15 -3.78
N ALA A 83 -1.40 15.01 -4.48
CA ALA A 83 -1.84 14.95 -5.87
C ALA A 83 -3.35 15.18 -6.02
N GLU A 84 -4.16 14.59 -5.14
CA GLU A 84 -5.62 14.78 -5.10
C GLU A 84 -5.97 16.25 -4.84
N LYS A 85 -5.31 16.88 -3.87
CA LYS A 85 -5.47 18.32 -3.61
C LYS A 85 -5.13 19.16 -4.83
N ARG A 86 -4.00 18.88 -5.49
CA ARG A 86 -3.60 19.61 -6.71
C ARG A 86 -4.61 19.44 -7.84
N ILE A 87 -5.19 18.26 -8.01
CA ILE A 87 -6.23 18.00 -9.01
C ILE A 87 -7.50 18.80 -8.69
N ALA A 88 -7.91 18.87 -7.42
CA ALA A 88 -9.06 19.66 -6.99
C ALA A 88 -8.86 21.16 -7.26
N GLU A 89 -7.70 21.70 -6.90
CA GLU A 89 -7.34 23.10 -7.16
C GLU A 89 -7.30 23.41 -8.67
N GLN A 90 -6.74 22.51 -9.47
CA GLN A 90 -6.74 22.66 -10.94
C GLN A 90 -8.15 22.63 -11.53
N ARG A 91 -9.02 21.75 -11.03
CA ARG A 91 -10.42 21.68 -11.45
C ARG A 91 -11.13 23.01 -11.18
N GLU A 92 -11.02 23.53 -9.96
CA GLU A 92 -11.61 24.80 -9.57
C GLU A 92 -11.10 25.95 -10.46
N TYR A 93 -9.80 25.99 -10.70
CA TYR A 93 -9.19 26.99 -11.60
C TYR A 93 -9.78 26.93 -13.02
N TYR A 94 -9.84 25.74 -13.64
CA TYR A 94 -10.36 25.61 -14.99
C TYR A 94 -11.86 25.89 -15.08
N GLU A 95 -12.64 25.50 -14.07
CA GLU A 95 -14.06 25.84 -13.98
C GLU A 95 -14.26 27.36 -13.94
N GLY A 96 -13.43 28.09 -13.18
CA GLY A 96 -13.44 29.56 -13.17
C GLY A 96 -13.09 30.18 -14.52
N VAL A 97 -12.03 29.69 -15.18
CA VAL A 97 -11.62 30.18 -16.51
C VAL A 97 -12.72 29.94 -17.55
N ILE A 98 -13.36 28.77 -17.52
CA ILE A 98 -14.44 28.43 -18.44
C ILE A 98 -15.66 29.33 -18.19
N ALA A 99 -15.99 29.60 -16.92
CA ALA A 99 -17.11 30.47 -16.58
C ALA A 99 -16.88 31.92 -17.06
N ASP A 100 -15.70 32.49 -16.83
CA ASP A 100 -15.36 33.84 -17.31
C ASP A 100 -15.34 33.91 -18.84
N GLY A 101 -14.72 32.92 -19.49
CA GLY A 101 -14.73 32.80 -20.95
C GLY A 101 -16.14 32.72 -21.53
N SER A 102 -17.01 31.92 -20.91
CA SER A 102 -18.42 31.78 -21.33
C SER A 102 -19.18 33.10 -21.20
N LYS A 103 -18.94 33.85 -20.12
CA LYS A 103 -19.54 35.18 -19.92
C LYS A 103 -19.09 36.17 -21.00
N ARG A 104 -17.79 36.22 -21.29
CA ARG A 104 -17.22 37.09 -22.34
C ARG A 104 -17.82 36.78 -23.71
N ILE A 105 -17.98 35.49 -24.04
CA ILE A 105 -18.60 35.06 -25.31
C ILE A 105 -20.04 35.57 -25.39
N ALA A 106 -20.84 35.38 -24.33
CA ALA A 106 -22.22 35.85 -24.31
C ALA A 106 -22.34 37.38 -24.49
N GLU A 107 -21.44 38.15 -23.88
CA GLU A 107 -21.38 39.61 -24.07
C GLU A 107 -21.04 39.98 -25.52
N LEU A 108 -20.06 39.31 -26.12
CA LEU A 108 -19.69 39.52 -27.53
C LEU A 108 -20.83 39.13 -28.49
N GLU A 109 -21.48 37.99 -28.27
CA GLU A 109 -22.63 37.55 -29.07
C GLU A 109 -23.76 38.56 -29.04
N LYS A 110 -24.06 39.12 -27.87
CA LYS A 110 -25.05 40.19 -27.73
C LYS A 110 -24.64 41.44 -28.52
N GLY A 111 -23.39 41.88 -28.40
CA GLY A 111 -22.85 43.01 -29.16
C GLY A 111 -22.91 42.78 -30.68
N HIS A 112 -22.58 41.57 -31.14
CA HIS A 112 -22.69 41.19 -32.54
C HIS A 112 -24.13 41.22 -33.04
N GLN A 113 -25.10 40.74 -32.26
CA GLN A 113 -26.52 40.81 -32.61
C GLN A 113 -27.01 42.27 -32.70
N GLU A 114 -26.60 43.14 -31.78
CA GLU A 114 -26.94 44.56 -31.80
C GLU A 114 -26.34 45.28 -33.01
N ALA A 115 -25.06 45.05 -33.30
CA ALA A 115 -24.40 45.59 -34.49
C ALA A 115 -25.08 45.12 -35.79
N ALA A 116 -25.45 43.83 -35.87
CA ALA A 116 -26.16 43.29 -37.01
C ALA A 116 -27.54 43.95 -37.20
N LYS A 117 -28.28 44.20 -36.09
CA LYS A 117 -29.56 44.93 -36.13
C LYS A 117 -29.37 46.35 -36.65
N GLN A 118 -28.37 47.07 -36.16
CA GLN A 118 -28.06 48.41 -36.65
C GLN A 118 -27.72 48.38 -38.15
N ILE A 119 -26.77 47.56 -38.59
CA ILE A 119 -26.40 47.44 -40.02
C ILE A 119 -27.63 47.21 -40.89
N ASN A 120 -28.55 46.34 -40.46
CA ASN A 120 -29.79 46.08 -41.18
C ASN A 120 -30.74 47.30 -41.22
N SER A 121 -30.77 48.16 -40.19
CA SER A 121 -31.61 49.37 -40.18
C SER A 121 -31.06 50.49 -41.07
N TRP A 122 -29.74 50.62 -41.21
CA TRP A 122 -29.11 51.62 -42.09
C TRP A 122 -29.15 51.23 -43.58
N ARG A 123 -29.26 49.93 -43.89
CA ARG A 123 -29.20 49.41 -45.27
C ARG A 123 -30.24 50.05 -46.22
N PRO A 124 -31.52 50.25 -45.85
CA PRO A 124 -32.49 50.89 -46.73
C PRO A 124 -32.18 52.38 -46.98
N LEU A 125 -31.80 53.13 -45.95
CA LEU A 125 -31.44 54.55 -46.09
C LEU A 125 -30.23 54.72 -47.03
N ALA A 126 -29.21 53.87 -46.88
CA ALA A 126 -28.05 53.90 -47.75
C ALA A 126 -28.43 53.64 -49.22
N LYS A 127 -29.34 52.68 -49.48
CA LYS A 127 -29.86 52.42 -50.84
C LYS A 127 -30.62 53.62 -51.41
N GLN A 128 -31.47 54.24 -50.61
CA GLN A 128 -32.24 55.43 -51.02
C GLN A 128 -31.32 56.59 -51.38
N ASN A 129 -30.36 56.92 -50.51
CA ASN A 129 -29.40 58.01 -50.74
C ASN A 129 -28.57 57.81 -52.02
N ILE A 130 -28.21 56.56 -52.35
CA ILE A 130 -27.50 56.23 -53.60
C ILE A 130 -28.42 56.43 -54.81
N ALA A 131 -29.68 55.99 -54.72
CA ALA A 131 -30.65 56.12 -55.81
C ALA A 131 -30.98 57.60 -56.12
N GLU A 132 -31.20 58.42 -55.09
CA GLU A 132 -31.47 59.86 -55.23
C GLU A 132 -30.27 60.58 -55.88
N ARG A 133 -29.04 60.34 -55.41
CA ARG A 133 -27.84 60.91 -56.04
C ARG A 133 -27.64 60.45 -57.49
N GLY A 134 -27.97 59.21 -57.82
CA GLY A 134 -27.88 58.70 -59.19
C GLY A 134 -28.87 59.38 -60.14
N LYS A 135 -30.04 59.76 -59.62
CA LYS A 135 -31.04 60.55 -60.37
C LYS A 135 -30.52 61.96 -60.65
N ASP A 136 -29.98 62.64 -59.64
CA ASP A 136 -29.43 63.99 -59.77
C ASP A 136 -28.29 64.08 -60.81
N ILE A 137 -27.48 63.02 -60.93
CA ILE A 137 -26.41 62.93 -61.93
C ILE A 137 -26.95 62.67 -63.35
N SER A 138 -28.07 61.97 -63.48
CA SER A 138 -28.68 61.64 -64.79
C SER A 138 -29.48 62.80 -65.38
N GLU A 139 -29.81 63.80 -64.56
CA GLU A 139 -30.54 65.02 -64.94
C GLU A 139 -29.60 66.20 -65.29
N LEU A 140 -28.28 66.01 -65.23
CA LEU A 140 -27.22 66.93 -65.67
C LEU A 140 -26.73 66.58 -67.08
#